data_AF-A0A358RJH2-F1
#
_entry.id   AF-A0A358RJH2-F1
#
_cell.length_a   1.000
_cell.length_b   1.000
_cell.length_c   1.000
_cell.angle_alpha   90.00
_cell.angle_beta   90.00
_cell.angle_gamma   90.00
#
_symmetry.space_group_name_H-M   'P 1'
#
loop_
_entity.id
_entity.type
_entity.pdbx_description
1 polymer ?
#
loop_
_entity_poly.entity_id
_entity_poly.type
_entity_poly.pdbx_seq_one_letter_code
_entity_poly.pdbx_strand_id
1 'polypeptide(L)'
;VLISVKDAPEDEQAIFDLTKSLEYAKYKENVQGFMMRASSLKQREQVRVSKTALKKGLSFEALGATTIKSYLSRDIVNAVTVIFVADTTSDFEPVQNFALHTSQILSAFNHILDNVLVDCVHCNLKEICDEVEGMRELHFSLSKPRY
;
A
#
# COMPACT_ATOMS: atom_id res chain seq x y z
N VAL A 1 -1.57 -9.71 -1.57
CA VAL A 1 -1.85 -10.48 -0.34
C VAL A 1 -3.10 -9.92 0.27
N LEU A 2 -4.07 -10.77 0.59
CA LEU A 2 -5.30 -10.37 1.28
C LEU A 2 -5.17 -10.80 2.74
N ILE A 3 -5.52 -9.89 3.66
CA ILE A 3 -5.34 -10.09 5.10
C ILE A 3 -6.67 -9.77 5.77
N SER A 4 -7.20 -10.71 6.54
CA SER A 4 -8.29 -10.48 7.48
C SER A 4 -7.68 -10.30 8.86
N VAL A 5 -8.06 -9.21 9.52
CA VAL A 5 -7.75 -8.97 10.93
C VAL A 5 -8.97 -9.34 11.78
N LYS A 6 -8.75 -9.51 13.09
CA LYS A 6 -9.82 -9.65 14.09
C LYS A 6 -10.52 -8.29 14.26
N ASP A 7 -10.58 -7.76 15.48
CA ASP A 7 -11.07 -6.41 15.72
C ASP A 7 -9.94 -5.40 15.43
N ALA A 8 -10.18 -4.49 14.50
CA ALA A 8 -9.27 -3.37 14.29
C ALA A 8 -9.41 -2.37 15.45
N PRO A 9 -8.33 -1.66 15.84
CA PRO A 9 -8.43 -0.54 16.76
C PRO A 9 -9.45 0.49 16.24
N GLU A 10 -10.16 1.17 17.14
CA GLU A 10 -11.04 2.30 16.76
C GLU A 10 -10.25 3.62 16.62
N ASP A 11 -9.07 3.69 17.26
CA ASP A 11 -8.19 4.84 17.20
C ASP A 11 -7.48 4.94 15.84
N GLU A 12 -7.57 6.10 15.20
CA GLU A 12 -7.03 6.35 13.85
C GLU A 12 -5.51 6.10 13.78
N GLN A 13 -4.76 6.53 14.80
CA GLN A 13 -3.31 6.34 14.85
C GLN A 13 -2.96 4.85 15.00
N ALA A 14 -3.69 4.13 15.84
CA ALA A 14 -3.52 2.69 15.99
C ALA A 14 -3.86 1.92 14.71
N ILE A 15 -4.89 2.34 13.95
CA ILE A 15 -5.20 1.77 12.62
C ILE A 15 -4.04 2.01 11.65
N PHE A 16 -3.49 3.23 11.61
CA PHE A 16 -2.36 3.58 10.77
C PHE A 16 -1.12 2.74 11.11
N ASP A 17 -0.78 2.66 12.39
CA ASP A 17 0.38 1.91 12.88
C ASP A 17 0.24 0.41 12.59
N LEU A 18 -0.96 -0.14 12.81
CA LEU A 18 -1.28 -1.53 12.45
C LEU A 18 -1.08 -1.76 10.96
N THR A 19 -1.65 -0.91 10.12
CA THR A 19 -1.56 -1.00 8.65
C THR A 19 -0.10 -0.96 8.20
N LYS A 20 0.68 0.03 8.66
CA LYS A 20 2.11 0.15 8.34
C LYS A 20 2.88 -1.07 8.79
N SER A 21 2.63 -1.53 10.01
CA SER A 21 3.34 -2.70 10.53
C SER A 21 3.06 -3.95 9.68
N LEU A 22 1.82 -4.15 9.22
CA LEU A 22 1.45 -5.26 8.32
C LEU A 22 2.13 -5.10 6.96
N GLU A 23 2.14 -3.90 6.36
CA GLU A 23 2.87 -3.63 5.11
C GLU A 23 4.35 -4.02 5.20
N TYR A 24 5.01 -3.79 6.34
CA TYR A 24 6.41 -4.14 6.55
C TYR A 24 6.66 -5.63 6.83
N ALA A 25 5.64 -6.40 7.23
CA ALA A 25 5.81 -7.78 7.67
C ALA A 25 6.40 -8.68 6.57
N LYS A 26 6.03 -8.45 5.31
CA LYS A 26 6.55 -9.22 4.15
C LYS A 26 8.05 -9.02 3.90
N TYR A 27 8.66 -7.93 4.36
CA TYR A 27 10.10 -7.68 4.17
C TYR A 27 10.97 -8.33 5.24
N LYS A 28 10.37 -8.84 6.33
CA LYS A 28 11.10 -9.55 7.38
C LYS A 28 11.47 -10.98 6.99
N GLU A 29 10.95 -11.48 5.87
CA GLU A 29 11.20 -12.84 5.41
C GLU A 29 12.59 -12.97 4.81
N ASN A 30 13.44 -13.75 5.46
CA ASN A 30 14.77 -14.07 4.96
C ASN A 30 14.74 -15.40 4.20
N VAL A 31 14.15 -15.41 3.00
CA VAL A 31 14.12 -16.58 2.13
C VAL A 31 15.43 -16.66 1.33
N GLN A 32 16.23 -17.70 1.57
CA GLN A 32 17.54 -17.83 0.94
C GLN A 32 17.44 -17.84 -0.60
N GLY A 33 18.11 -16.87 -1.24
CA GLY A 33 18.14 -16.77 -2.70
C GLY A 33 16.87 -16.20 -3.32
N PHE A 34 15.98 -15.61 -2.53
CA PHE A 34 14.86 -14.76 -2.97
C PHE A 34 15.12 -13.34 -2.47
N MET A 35 14.95 -12.35 -3.34
CA MET A 35 15.14 -10.94 -3.01
C MET A 35 13.99 -10.12 -3.58
N MET A 36 13.37 -9.30 -2.74
CA MET A 36 12.35 -8.34 -3.13
C MET A 36 12.85 -6.92 -2.87
N ARG A 37 12.64 -6.02 -3.83
CA ARG A 37 12.95 -4.59 -3.69
C ARG A 37 11.71 -3.77 -4.03
N ALA A 38 11.24 -3.02 -3.05
CA ALA A 38 10.17 -2.06 -3.25
C ALA A 38 10.68 -0.78 -3.94
N SER A 39 9.88 -0.22 -4.83
CA SER A 39 10.05 1.10 -5.41
C SER A 39 8.72 1.84 -5.30
N SER A 40 8.60 2.69 -4.29
CA SER A 40 7.43 3.55 -4.08
C SER A 40 7.19 4.47 -5.28
N LEU A 41 8.25 5.07 -5.83
CA LEU A 41 8.19 5.93 -7.01
C LEU A 41 7.60 5.25 -8.25
N LYS A 42 7.84 3.94 -8.42
CA LYS A 42 7.34 3.17 -9.56
C LYS A 42 6.12 2.33 -9.20
N GLN A 43 5.62 2.43 -7.97
CA GLN A 43 4.55 1.61 -7.40
C GLN A 43 4.72 0.12 -7.73
N ARG A 44 5.97 -0.36 -7.60
CA ARG A 44 6.38 -1.70 -8.07
C ARG A 44 7.31 -2.36 -7.09
N GLU A 45 7.18 -3.68 -6.99
CA GLU A 45 8.08 -4.54 -6.24
C GLU A 45 8.81 -5.45 -7.22
N GLN A 46 10.13 -5.26 -7.35
CA GLN A 46 10.95 -6.13 -8.19
C GLN A 46 11.40 -7.33 -7.37
N VAL A 47 11.16 -8.54 -7.91
CA VAL A 47 11.61 -9.79 -7.32
C VAL A 47 12.75 -10.38 -8.16
N ARG A 48 13.75 -10.95 -7.48
CA ARG A 48 14.83 -11.74 -8.08
C ARG A 48 14.95 -13.06 -7.34
N VAL A 49 15.09 -14.14 -8.11
CA VAL A 49 15.24 -15.50 -7.58
C VAL A 49 16.53 -16.11 -8.12
N SER A 50 17.33 -16.69 -7.24
CA SER A 50 18.57 -17.36 -7.62
C SER A 50 18.29 -18.74 -8.24
N LYS A 51 19.10 -19.12 -9.23
CA LYS A 51 19.03 -20.47 -9.82
C LYS A 51 19.26 -21.58 -8.78
N THR A 52 20.10 -21.31 -7.77
CA THR A 52 20.36 -22.26 -6.68
C THR A 52 19.14 -22.47 -5.80
N ALA A 53 18.37 -21.42 -5.50
CA ALA A 53 17.14 -21.55 -4.71
C ALA A 53 16.09 -22.41 -5.44
N LEU A 54 15.95 -22.24 -6.76
CA LEU A 54 15.08 -23.09 -7.57
C LEU A 54 15.50 -24.57 -7.50
N LYS A 55 16.80 -24.86 -7.64
CA LYS A 55 17.34 -26.23 -7.50
C LYS A 55 17.12 -26.83 -6.11
N LYS A 56 17.02 -26.00 -5.07
CA LYS A 56 16.74 -26.40 -3.68
C LYS A 56 15.24 -26.54 -3.39
N GLY A 57 14.37 -26.38 -4.39
CA GLY A 57 12.93 -26.58 -4.25
C GLY A 57 12.13 -25.33 -3.92
N LEU A 58 12.70 -24.12 -4.09
CA LEU A 58 11.91 -22.90 -3.94
C LEU A 58 10.81 -22.85 -5.01
N SER A 59 9.57 -22.75 -4.56
CA SER A 59 8.36 -22.66 -5.38
C SER A 59 7.46 -21.51 -4.91
N PHE A 60 6.44 -21.15 -5.70
CA PHE A 60 5.41 -20.20 -5.26
C PHE A 60 4.68 -20.69 -4.01
N GLU A 61 4.45 -22.00 -3.89
CA GLU A 61 3.85 -22.59 -2.70
C GLU A 61 4.73 -22.38 -1.46
N ALA A 62 6.03 -22.66 -1.56
CA ALA A 62 6.97 -22.46 -0.45
C ALA A 62 7.08 -20.98 -0.05
N LEU A 63 7.10 -20.08 -1.03
CA LEU A 63 7.08 -18.63 -0.79
C LEU A 63 5.77 -18.20 -0.12
N GLY A 64 4.63 -18.62 -0.67
CA GLY A 64 3.30 -18.32 -0.13
C GLY A 64 3.13 -18.82 1.29
N ALA A 65 3.55 -20.05 1.59
CA ALA A 65 3.52 -20.61 2.94
C ALA A 65 4.38 -19.81 3.92
N THR A 66 5.56 -19.35 3.48
CA THR A 66 6.42 -18.46 4.30
C THR A 66 5.69 -17.14 4.57
N THR A 67 5.18 -16.48 3.53
CA THR A 67 4.40 -15.24 3.60
C THR A 67 3.22 -15.34 4.55
N ILE A 68 2.41 -16.40 4.41
CA ILE A 68 1.26 -16.67 5.28
C ILE A 68 1.72 -16.79 6.73
N LYS A 69 2.78 -17.57 6.99
CA LYS A 69 3.32 -17.76 8.35
C LYS A 69 3.82 -16.45 8.97
N SER A 70 4.46 -15.57 8.20
CA SER A 70 4.93 -14.27 8.71
C SER A 70 3.77 -13.39 9.15
N TYR A 71 2.71 -13.29 8.34
CA TYR A 71 1.53 -12.50 8.72
C TYR A 71 0.79 -13.12 9.91
N LEU A 72 0.58 -14.44 9.92
CA LEU A 72 -0.10 -15.15 11.01
C LEU A 72 0.69 -15.16 12.33
N SER A 73 1.98 -14.79 12.33
CA SER A 73 2.75 -14.63 13.58
C SER A 73 2.28 -13.48 14.46
N ARG A 74 1.36 -12.65 13.95
CA ARG A 74 0.78 -11.51 14.65
C ARG A 74 -0.61 -11.87 15.15
N ASP A 75 -0.86 -11.75 16.44
CA ASP A 75 -2.12 -12.16 17.08
C ASP A 75 -3.37 -11.48 16.53
N ILE A 76 -3.23 -10.29 15.95
CA ILE A 76 -4.31 -9.50 15.34
C ILE A 76 -4.78 -10.06 13.99
N VAL A 77 -3.94 -10.87 13.32
CA VAL A 77 -4.24 -11.42 12.00
C VAL A 77 -5.07 -12.70 12.17
N ASN A 78 -6.23 -12.73 11.53
CA ASN A 78 -7.16 -13.85 11.56
C ASN A 78 -6.94 -14.82 10.40
N ALA A 79 -6.81 -14.29 9.18
CA ALA A 79 -6.60 -15.11 7.97
C ALA A 79 -5.76 -14.38 6.93
N VAL A 80 -5.05 -15.14 6.09
CA VAL A 80 -4.16 -14.61 5.06
C VAL A 80 -4.30 -15.43 3.77
N THR A 81 -4.50 -14.74 2.66
CA THR A 81 -4.53 -15.35 1.32
C THR A 81 -3.44 -14.71 0.45
N VAL A 82 -2.55 -15.54 -0.09
CA VAL A 82 -1.51 -15.12 -1.03
C VAL A 82 -1.89 -15.60 -2.42
N ILE A 83 -1.93 -14.67 -3.37
CA ILE A 83 -2.27 -14.93 -4.77
C ILE A 83 -1.05 -14.58 -5.61
N PHE A 84 -0.52 -15.58 -6.32
CA PHE A 84 0.52 -15.38 -7.33
C PHE A 84 -0.14 -15.42 -8.71
N VAL A 85 0.00 -14.34 -9.48
CA VAL A 85 -0.43 -14.30 -10.88
C VAL A 85 0.83 -14.40 -11.73
N ALA A 86 1.03 -15.56 -12.36
CA ALA A 86 2.21 -15.86 -13.18
C ALA A 86 1.90 -15.85 -14.68
N ASP A 87 0.68 -15.47 -15.07
CA ASP A 87 0.26 -15.34 -16.45
C ASP A 87 0.73 -14.00 -17.02
N THR A 88 1.46 -14.06 -18.13
CA THR A 88 2.02 -12.89 -18.82
C THR A 88 0.98 -12.12 -19.64
N THR A 89 -0.21 -12.68 -19.84
CA THR A 89 -1.30 -12.08 -20.62
C THR A 89 -2.37 -11.42 -19.77
N SER A 90 -2.30 -11.60 -18.44
CA SER A 90 -3.22 -10.98 -17.50
C SER A 90 -3.15 -9.45 -17.60
N ASP A 91 -4.32 -8.81 -17.67
CA ASP A 91 -4.43 -7.36 -17.67
C ASP A 91 -4.35 -6.82 -16.24
N PHE A 92 -3.27 -6.08 -15.97
CA PHE A 92 -3.04 -5.40 -14.70
C PHE A 92 -3.28 -3.88 -14.79
N GLU A 93 -3.68 -3.36 -15.96
CA GLU A 93 -3.94 -1.94 -16.14
C GLU A 93 -5.02 -1.41 -15.18
N PRO A 94 -6.15 -2.10 -14.93
CA PRO A 94 -7.15 -1.63 -13.98
C PRO A 94 -6.61 -1.45 -12.55
N VAL A 95 -5.80 -2.40 -12.09
CA VAL A 95 -5.20 -2.35 -10.74
C VAL A 95 -4.13 -1.25 -10.66
N GLN A 96 -3.36 -1.06 -11.73
CA GLN A 96 -2.37 0.03 -11.81
C GLN A 96 -3.06 1.39 -11.80
N ASN A 97 -4.13 1.56 -12.58
CA ASN A 97 -4.89 2.81 -12.63
C ASN A 97 -5.53 3.14 -11.28
N PHE A 98 -6.09 2.14 -10.59
CA PHE A 98 -6.61 2.30 -9.23
C PHE A 98 -5.52 2.75 -8.24
N ALA A 99 -4.33 2.14 -8.30
CA ALA A 99 -3.20 2.52 -7.44
C ALA A 99 -2.67 3.94 -7.74
N LEU A 100 -2.60 4.31 -9.02
CA LEU A 100 -2.23 5.65 -9.46
C LEU A 100 -3.22 6.70 -8.95
N HIS A 101 -4.51 6.45 -9.10
CA HIS A 101 -5.58 7.33 -8.63
C HIS A 101 -5.53 7.52 -7.11
N THR A 102 -5.38 6.43 -6.34
CA THR A 102 -5.20 6.49 -4.89
C THR A 102 -3.97 7.35 -4.51
N SER A 103 -2.87 7.23 -5.26
CA SER A 103 -1.67 8.04 -5.04
C SER A 103 -1.88 9.52 -5.38
N GLN A 104 -2.72 9.85 -6.36
CA GLN A 104 -3.08 11.23 -6.69
C GLN A 104 -3.92 11.85 -5.57
N ILE A 105 -4.89 11.11 -5.03
CA ILE A 105 -5.67 11.53 -3.85
C ILE A 105 -4.74 11.81 -2.67
N LEU A 106 -3.82 10.89 -2.35
CA LEU A 106 -2.86 11.10 -1.26
C LEU A 106 -1.97 12.33 -1.50
N SER A 107 -1.55 12.56 -2.74
CA SER A 107 -0.78 13.75 -3.10
C SER A 107 -1.58 15.04 -2.90
N ALA A 108 -2.89 15.02 -3.18
CA ALA A 108 -3.79 16.14 -2.92
C ALA A 108 -3.94 16.40 -1.43
N PHE A 109 -4.11 15.36 -0.61
CA PHE A 109 -4.12 15.49 0.85
C PHE A 109 -2.83 16.09 1.39
N ASN A 110 -1.66 15.60 0.96
CA ASN A 110 -0.37 16.17 1.39
C ASN A 110 -0.27 17.65 1.00
N HIS A 111 -0.66 18.01 -0.22
CA HIS A 111 -0.65 19.40 -0.67
C HIS A 111 -1.54 20.31 0.18
N ILE A 112 -2.72 19.81 0.60
CA ILE A 112 -3.64 20.52 1.50
C ILE A 112 -2.98 20.72 2.88
N LEU A 113 -2.33 19.69 3.42
CA LEU A 113 -1.67 19.72 4.74
C LEU A 113 -0.42 20.61 4.76
N ASP A 114 0.28 20.74 3.63
CA ASP A 114 1.40 21.67 3.45
C ASP A 114 0.96 23.15 3.53
N ASN A 115 -0.35 23.42 3.65
CA ASN A 115 -0.98 24.71 3.92
C ASN A 115 -0.59 25.81 2.92
N VAL A 116 -0.38 25.42 1.67
CA VAL A 116 -0.11 26.37 0.58
C VAL A 116 -1.42 27.10 0.27
N LEU A 117 -1.41 28.43 0.37
CA LEU A 117 -2.50 29.26 -0.15
C LEU A 117 -2.51 29.15 -1.67
N VAL A 118 -3.45 28.38 -2.21
CA VAL A 118 -3.64 28.20 -3.66
C VAL A 118 -5.01 28.68 -4.08
N ASP A 119 -5.05 29.38 -5.22
CA ASP A 119 -6.29 29.62 -5.93
C ASP A 119 -6.79 28.30 -6.52
N CYS A 120 -7.89 27.79 -5.97
CA CYS A 120 -8.51 26.54 -6.41
C CYS A 120 -8.87 26.54 -7.91
N VAL A 121 -9.11 27.71 -8.51
CA VAL A 121 -9.48 27.83 -9.93
C VAL A 121 -8.31 27.43 -10.84
N HIS A 122 -7.08 27.74 -10.43
CA HIS A 122 -5.86 27.49 -11.21
C HIS A 122 -5.03 26.32 -10.65
N CYS A 123 -5.56 25.58 -9.68
CA CYS A 123 -4.86 24.47 -9.05
C CYS A 123 -4.90 23.22 -9.94
N ASN A 124 -3.74 22.64 -10.23
CA ASN A 124 -3.61 21.40 -11.02
C ASN A 124 -4.23 20.16 -10.34
N LEU A 125 -4.63 20.27 -9.06
CA LEU A 125 -5.22 19.17 -8.29
C LEU A 125 -6.75 19.27 -8.20
N LYS A 126 -7.36 20.30 -8.81
CA LYS A 126 -8.80 20.59 -8.70
C LYS A 126 -9.67 19.38 -9.07
N GLU A 127 -9.35 18.69 -10.15
CA GLU A 127 -10.11 17.51 -10.62
C GLU A 127 -10.20 16.42 -9.55
N ILE A 128 -9.06 16.09 -8.92
CA ILE A 128 -8.98 15.10 -7.84
C ILE A 128 -9.68 15.60 -6.57
N CYS A 129 -9.56 16.89 -6.25
CA CYS A 129 -10.23 17.50 -5.09
C CYS A 129 -11.75 17.54 -5.22
N ASP A 130 -12.28 17.71 -6.42
CA ASP A 130 -13.73 17.74 -6.66
C ASP A 130 -14.34 16.32 -6.70
N GLU A 131 -13.53 15.30 -6.99
CA GLU A 131 -13.96 13.89 -7.00
C GLU A 131 -14.12 13.32 -5.58
N VAL A 132 -13.25 13.71 -4.64
CA VAL A 132 -13.26 13.20 -3.27
C VAL A 132 -14.07 14.12 -2.37
N GLU A 133 -15.18 13.61 -1.85
CA GLU A 133 -16.04 14.32 -0.91
C GLU A 133 -15.25 14.83 0.32
N GLY A 134 -15.44 16.10 0.69
CA GLY A 134 -14.84 16.69 1.88
C GLY A 134 -13.41 17.21 1.72
N MET A 135 -12.72 16.91 0.61
CA MET A 135 -11.32 17.36 0.42
C MET A 135 -11.20 18.88 0.38
N ARG A 136 -12.15 19.57 -0.27
CA ARG A 136 -12.12 21.03 -0.40
C ARG A 136 -12.44 21.73 0.92
N GLU A 137 -13.43 21.23 1.66
CA GLU A 137 -13.80 21.71 2.99
C GLU A 137 -12.63 21.59 3.97
N LEU A 138 -11.88 20.48 3.90
CA LEU A 138 -10.69 20.25 4.72
C LEU A 138 -9.64 21.36 4.52
N HIS A 139 -9.34 21.73 3.26
CA HIS A 139 -8.36 22.78 2.96
C HIS A 139 -8.76 24.15 3.52
N PHE A 140 -10.04 24.52 3.41
CA PHE A 140 -10.54 25.76 4.00
C PHE A 140 -10.60 25.74 5.53
N SER A 141 -10.78 24.57 6.14
CA SER A 141 -10.77 24.46 7.60
C SER A 141 -9.37 24.65 8.19
N LEU A 142 -8.33 24.19 7.48
CA LEU A 142 -6.93 24.27 7.90
C LEU A 142 -6.28 25.64 7.62
N SER A 143 -6.76 26.36 6.60
CA SER A 143 -6.27 27.69 6.23
C SER A 143 -6.87 28.84 7.06
N LYS A 144 -7.89 28.57 7.89
CA LYS A 144 -8.42 29.58 8.83
C LYS A 144 -7.42 29.82 9.97
N PRO A 145 -7.10 31.07 10.32
CA PRO A 145 -6.27 31.37 11.48
C PRO A 145 -6.95 30.84 12.74
N ARG A 146 -6.25 29.97 13.48
CA ARG A 146 -6.68 29.53 14.81
C ARG A 146 -6.44 30.68 15.79
N TYR A 147 -7.45 31.52 15.98
CA TYR A 147 -7.51 32.50 17.08
C TYR A 147 -8.11 31.85 18.33
#